data_AF-A0A7W0VN29-F1
#
_entry.id   AF-A0A7W0VN29-F1
#
_cell.length_a   1.000
_cell.length_b   1.000
_cell.length_c   1.000
_cell.angle_alpha   90.00
_cell.angle_beta   90.00
_cell.angle_gamma   90.00
#
_symmetry.space_group_name_H-M   'P 1'
#
loop_
_entity.id
_entity.type
_entity.pdbx_description
1 polymer ?
#
loop_
_entity_poly.entity_id
_entity_poly.type
_entity_poly.pdbx_seq_one_letter_code
_entity_poly.pdbx_strand_id
1 'polypeptide(L)'
;MVRPLAKAGRKTPYRNMSALTVPSTLVIPTCDKCGNEWIDPKTAEALDEALQGAYADELHKRLEAALVKILASADVSQRRLEQVLGLSVGYLSRVRAKRGDASAQLVSALALIAEDPKRRLSALDHVWQPDV
;
A
#
# COMPACT_ATOMS: atom_id res chain seq x y z
N MET A 1 31.10 -19.81 0.91
CA MET A 1 31.14 -19.02 2.16
C MET A 1 29.87 -18.17 2.25
N VAL A 2 29.31 -18.00 3.44
CA VAL A 2 28.22 -17.03 3.65
C VAL A 2 28.84 -15.65 3.81
N ARG A 3 28.37 -14.66 3.05
CA ARG A 3 28.87 -13.29 3.09
C ARG A 3 27.70 -12.29 3.17
N PRO A 4 27.85 -11.18 3.90
CA PRO A 4 26.85 -10.12 3.91
C PRO A 4 26.69 -9.56 2.48
N LEU A 5 25.46 -9.55 1.96
CA LEU A 5 25.18 -9.07 0.60
C LEU A 5 23.96 -8.15 0.56
N ALA A 6 24.19 -6.91 0.12
CA ALA A 6 23.16 -5.98 -0.32
C ALA A 6 22.90 -6.19 -1.82
N LYS A 7 21.64 -6.47 -2.19
CA LYS A 7 21.27 -6.81 -3.57
C LYS A 7 19.94 -6.18 -3.94
N ALA A 8 19.88 -5.51 -5.08
CA ALA A 8 18.64 -4.98 -5.64
C ALA A 8 17.77 -6.08 -6.26
N GLY A 9 16.46 -5.82 -6.33
CA GLY A 9 15.51 -6.71 -7.02
C GLY A 9 15.05 -7.92 -6.19
N ARG A 10 15.47 -8.05 -4.93
CA ARG A 10 14.88 -9.00 -3.98
C ARG A 10 13.38 -8.70 -3.83
N LYS A 11 12.57 -9.76 -3.89
CA LYS A 11 11.14 -9.69 -3.63
C LYS A 11 10.75 -10.77 -2.64
N THR A 12 9.92 -10.43 -1.69
CA THR A 12 9.40 -11.37 -0.69
C THR A 12 7.90 -11.14 -0.50
N PRO A 13 7.10 -12.19 -0.23
CA PRO A 13 5.73 -11.98 0.19
C PRO A 13 5.70 -11.23 1.53
N TYR A 14 4.81 -10.25 1.65
CA TYR A 14 4.61 -9.51 2.88
C TYR A 14 3.14 -9.09 3.00
N ARG A 15 2.46 -9.57 4.05
CA ARG A 15 1.03 -9.34 4.29
C ARG A 15 0.18 -9.71 3.05
N ASN A 16 -0.56 -8.75 2.48
CA ASN A 16 -1.41 -8.93 1.30
C ASN A 16 -0.68 -8.71 -0.04
N MET A 17 0.65 -8.52 -0.03
CA MET A 17 1.46 -8.40 -1.24
C MET A 17 2.26 -9.68 -1.46
N SER A 18 2.00 -10.36 -2.58
CA SER A 18 2.73 -11.58 -2.96
C SER A 18 4.20 -11.33 -3.31
N ALA A 19 4.55 -10.09 -3.67
CA ALA A 19 5.90 -9.72 -4.05
C ALA A 19 6.19 -8.25 -3.72
N LEU A 20 6.62 -7.99 -2.47
CA LEU A 20 7.12 -6.68 -2.03
C LEU A 20 8.62 -6.58 -2.28
N THR A 21 9.07 -5.46 -2.84
CA THR A 21 10.50 -5.21 -3.08
C THR A 21 11.22 -4.96 -1.77
N VAL A 22 12.25 -5.77 -1.49
CA VAL A 22 13.13 -5.56 -0.34
C VAL A 22 14.08 -4.39 -0.67
N PRO A 23 14.29 -3.43 0.24
CA PRO A 23 15.24 -2.34 0.03
C PRO A 23 16.63 -2.87 -0.33
N SER A 24 17.22 -2.33 -1.40
CA SER A 24 18.52 -2.78 -1.90
C SER A 24 19.68 -2.51 -0.94
N THR A 25 19.47 -1.62 0.03
CA THR A 25 20.40 -1.27 1.11
C THR A 25 20.43 -2.33 2.21
N LEU A 26 19.42 -3.20 2.32
CA LEU A 26 19.38 -4.23 3.33
C LEU A 26 20.38 -5.34 3.02
N VAL A 27 21.29 -5.55 3.98
CA VAL A 27 22.30 -6.59 3.91
C VAL A 27 21.71 -7.88 4.47
N ILE A 28 21.61 -8.91 3.62
CA ILE A 28 21.18 -10.25 4.03
C ILE A 28 22.37 -11.19 3.80
N PRO A 29 22.84 -11.91 4.83
CA PRO A 29 23.88 -12.92 4.66
C PRO A 29 23.47 -13.93 3.59
N THR A 30 24.29 -14.09 2.55
CA THR A 30 23.97 -14.92 1.38
C THR A 30 25.14 -15.85 1.09
N CYS A 31 24.86 -17.12 0.79
CA CYS A 31 25.89 -18.06 0.34
C CYS A 31 26.38 -17.68 -1.07
N ASP A 32 27.67 -17.44 -1.22
CA ASP A 32 28.30 -17.14 -2.52
C ASP A 32 28.13 -18.25 -3.58
N LYS A 33 28.02 -19.51 -3.13
CA LYS A 33 28.03 -20.68 -4.01
C LYS A 33 26.63 -21.09 -4.48
N CYS A 34 25.63 -21.07 -3.60
CA CYS A 34 24.27 -21.49 -3.92
C CYS A 34 23.24 -20.35 -3.94
N GLY A 35 23.59 -19.17 -3.45
CA GLY A 35 22.68 -18.02 -3.40
C GLY A 35 21.63 -18.07 -2.28
N ASN A 36 21.63 -19.10 -1.42
CA ASN A 36 20.70 -19.16 -0.29
C ASN A 36 20.94 -18.01 0.69
N GLU A 37 19.85 -17.38 1.09
CA GLU A 37 19.81 -16.34 2.11
C GLU A 37 19.76 -16.99 3.51
N TRP A 38 20.52 -16.42 4.43
CA TRP A 38 20.65 -16.88 5.81
C TRP A 38 20.07 -15.79 6.71
N ILE A 39 18.92 -16.07 7.30
CA ILE A 39 18.18 -15.12 8.14
C ILE A 39 18.37 -15.55 9.60
N ASP A 40 19.36 -14.96 10.26
CA ASP A 40 19.52 -15.04 11.71
C ASP A 40 18.54 -14.07 12.42
N PRO A 41 18.35 -14.15 13.75
CA PRO A 41 17.41 -13.28 14.47
C PRO A 41 17.64 -11.78 14.25
N LYS A 42 18.90 -11.32 14.18
CA LYS A 42 19.23 -9.91 13.94
C LYS A 42 18.90 -9.50 12.51
N THR A 43 19.18 -10.37 11.55
CA THR A 43 18.81 -10.17 10.14
C THR A 43 17.29 -10.18 9.96
N ALA A 44 16.57 -11.04 10.70
CA ALA A 44 15.11 -11.09 10.69
C ALA A 44 14.49 -9.78 11.17
N GLU A 45 14.94 -9.26 12.32
CA GLU A 45 14.47 -7.97 12.85
C GLU A 45 14.71 -6.82 11.87
N ALA A 46 15.92 -6.73 11.30
CA ALA A 46 16.26 -5.72 10.31
C ALA A 46 15.43 -5.86 9.01
N LEU A 47 15.12 -7.09 8.61
CA LEU A 47 14.27 -7.36 7.46
C LEU A 47 12.81 -6.95 7.75
N ASP A 48 12.28 -7.25 8.93
CA ASP A 48 10.91 -6.88 9.30
C ASP A 48 10.70 -5.36 9.33
N GLU A 49 11.64 -4.61 9.92
CA GLU A 49 11.60 -3.14 9.92
C GLU A 49 11.67 -2.56 8.50
N ALA A 50 12.59 -3.08 7.68
CA ALA A 50 12.74 -2.66 6.29
C ALA A 50 11.49 -2.97 5.45
N LEU A 51 10.87 -4.13 5.65
CA LEU A 51 9.64 -4.51 4.96
C LEU A 51 8.45 -3.69 5.42
N GLN A 52 8.35 -3.35 6.71
CA GLN A 52 7.29 -2.47 7.21
C GLN A 52 7.34 -1.10 6.54
N GLY A 53 8.53 -0.49 6.44
CA GLY A 53 8.71 0.78 5.73
C GLY A 53 8.38 0.68 4.24
N ALA A 54 8.92 -0.33 3.56
CA ALA A 54 8.66 -0.56 2.14
C ALA A 54 7.16 -0.80 1.85
N TYR A 55 6.48 -1.52 2.75
CA TYR A 55 5.06 -1.79 2.66
C TYR A 55 4.21 -0.52 2.81
N ALA A 56 4.54 0.33 3.79
CA ALA A 56 3.85 1.61 3.98
C ALA A 56 4.00 2.54 2.76
N ASP A 57 5.21 2.61 2.19
CA ASP A 57 5.46 3.39 0.97
C ASP A 57 4.70 2.83 -0.24
N GLU A 58 4.62 1.50 -0.38
CA GLU A 58 3.87 0.88 -1.47
C GLU A 58 2.36 1.08 -1.34
N LEU A 59 1.81 1.01 -0.12
CA LEU A 59 0.42 1.38 0.14
C LEU A 59 0.16 2.85 -0.23
N HIS A 60 1.08 3.74 0.13
CA HIS A 60 0.95 5.16 -0.19
C HIS A 60 0.96 5.42 -1.71
N LYS A 61 1.86 4.78 -2.44
CA LYS A 61 1.91 4.86 -3.92
C LYS A 61 0.60 4.40 -4.55
N ARG A 62 0.04 3.29 -4.08
CA ARG A 62 -1.23 2.75 -4.60
C ARG A 62 -2.41 3.64 -4.26
N LEU A 63 -2.42 4.22 -3.05
CA LEU A 63 -3.41 5.22 -2.64
C LEU A 63 -3.40 6.41 -3.60
N GLU A 64 -2.23 7.01 -3.85
CA GLU A 64 -2.10 8.15 -4.76
C GLU A 64 -2.56 7.79 -6.18
N ALA A 65 -2.14 6.64 -6.72
CA ALA A 65 -2.55 6.20 -8.04
C ALA A 65 -4.07 6.02 -8.16
N ALA A 66 -4.72 5.42 -7.15
CA ALA A 66 -6.16 5.27 -7.11
C ALA A 66 -6.88 6.62 -7.03
N LEU A 67 -6.42 7.53 -6.15
CA LEU A 67 -7.01 8.86 -6.01
C LEU A 67 -6.90 9.69 -7.29
N VAL A 68 -5.74 9.67 -7.97
CA VAL A 68 -5.57 10.35 -9.26
C VAL A 68 -6.60 9.85 -10.26
N LYS A 69 -6.80 8.53 -10.36
CA LYS A 69 -7.78 7.94 -11.29
C LYS A 69 -9.22 8.30 -10.92
N ILE A 70 -9.56 8.28 -9.64
CA ILE A 70 -10.91 8.62 -9.15
C ILE A 70 -11.22 10.09 -9.42
N LEU A 71 -10.31 11.00 -9.03
CA LEU A 71 -10.52 12.45 -9.12
C LEU A 71 -10.41 12.99 -10.54
N ALA A 72 -9.84 12.23 -11.48
CA ALA A 72 -9.91 12.54 -12.91
C ALA A 72 -11.34 12.38 -13.48
N SER A 73 -12.25 11.72 -12.75
CA SER A 73 -13.66 11.64 -13.14
C SER A 73 -14.37 12.95 -12.80
N ALA A 74 -14.89 13.66 -13.82
CA ALA A 74 -15.44 15.02 -13.70
C ALA A 74 -16.48 15.24 -12.58
N ASP A 75 -17.22 14.20 -12.19
CA ASP A 75 -18.30 14.28 -11.21
C ASP A 75 -17.90 13.78 -9.80
N VAL A 76 -16.60 13.54 -9.56
CA VAL A 76 -16.10 13.01 -8.29
C VAL A 76 -15.16 14.00 -7.63
N SER A 77 -15.64 14.62 -6.55
CA SER A 77 -14.79 15.42 -5.66
C SER A 77 -14.19 14.56 -4.55
N GLN A 78 -13.02 14.97 -4.04
CA GLN A 78 -12.41 14.31 -2.88
C GLN A 78 -13.34 14.37 -1.65
N ARG A 79 -14.07 15.47 -1.47
CA ARG A 79 -15.05 15.62 -0.39
C ARG A 79 -16.17 14.59 -0.47
N ARG A 80 -16.73 14.37 -1.67
CA ARG A 80 -17.75 13.33 -1.89
C ARG A 80 -17.18 11.94 -1.57
N LEU A 81 -15.97 11.65 -2.05
CA LEU A 81 -15.29 10.39 -1.80
C LEU A 81 -15.08 10.15 -0.29
N GLU A 82 -14.63 11.16 0.45
CA GLU A 82 -14.48 11.10 1.92
C GLU A 82 -15.82 10.82 2.61
N GLN A 83 -16.90 11.50 2.20
CA GLN A 83 -18.24 11.30 2.78
C GLN A 83 -18.78 9.88 2.56
N VAL A 84 -18.71 9.37 1.33
CA VAL A 84 -19.21 8.03 0.98
C VAL A 84 -18.43 6.92 1.68
N LEU A 85 -17.15 7.15 1.97
CA LEU A 85 -16.30 6.21 2.71
C LEU A 85 -16.38 6.40 4.24
N GLY A 86 -17.20 7.34 4.74
CA GLY A 86 -17.30 7.63 6.17
C GLY A 86 -16.03 8.23 6.78
N LEU A 87 -15.20 8.88 5.96
CA LEU A 87 -13.94 9.52 6.38
C LEU A 87 -14.18 10.96 6.83
N SER A 88 -13.35 11.45 7.76
CA SER A 88 -13.37 12.87 8.13
C SER A 88 -12.92 13.76 6.96
N VAL A 89 -13.46 14.98 6.90
CA VAL A 89 -13.10 15.96 5.86
C VAL A 89 -11.60 16.26 5.91
N GLY A 90 -10.93 16.17 4.76
CA GLY A 90 -9.49 16.35 4.62
C GLY A 90 -8.66 15.15 5.08
N TYR A 91 -9.28 14.03 5.47
CA TYR A 91 -8.56 12.80 5.81
C TYR A 91 -7.67 12.34 4.66
N LEU A 92 -8.20 12.26 3.43
CA LEU A 92 -7.41 11.82 2.28
C LEU A 92 -6.30 12.82 2.02
N SER A 93 -6.54 14.13 2.16
CA SER A 93 -5.49 15.14 2.03
C SER A 93 -4.35 14.93 3.02
N ARG A 94 -4.65 14.56 4.27
CA ARG A 94 -3.62 14.28 5.29
C ARG A 94 -2.85 13.02 4.97
N VAL A 95 -3.53 11.94 4.58
CA VAL A 95 -2.88 10.68 4.19
C VAL A 95 -1.97 10.92 2.99
N ARG A 96 -2.45 11.61 1.94
CA ARG A 96 -1.66 12.05 0.77
C ARG A 96 -0.37 12.79 1.15
N ALA A 97 -0.46 13.68 2.14
CA ALA A 97 0.69 14.40 2.70
C ALA A 97 1.60 13.56 3.61
N LYS A 98 1.42 12.23 3.66
CA LYS A 98 2.09 11.29 4.58
C LYS A 98 1.91 11.68 6.07
N ARG A 99 0.81 12.35 6.41
CA ARG A 99 0.41 12.74 7.79
C ARG A 99 -0.73 11.86 8.30
N GLY A 100 -0.57 10.55 8.13
CA GLY A 100 -1.52 9.51 8.51
C GLY A 100 -1.25 8.22 7.73
N ASP A 101 -1.81 7.11 8.21
CA ASP A 101 -1.53 5.80 7.65
C ASP A 101 -2.47 5.46 6.50
N ALA A 102 -1.89 5.11 5.34
CA ALA A 102 -2.61 4.47 4.26
C ALA A 102 -2.84 2.99 4.62
N SER A 103 -4.00 2.67 5.22
CA SER A 103 -4.31 1.27 5.58
C SER A 103 -4.55 0.41 4.35
N ALA A 104 -4.28 -0.90 4.46
CA ALA A 104 -4.49 -1.84 3.36
C ALA A 104 -5.96 -1.90 2.92
N GLN A 105 -6.89 -1.80 3.88
CA GLN A 105 -8.33 -1.79 3.63
C GLN A 105 -8.73 -0.55 2.84
N LEU A 106 -8.25 0.63 3.23
CA LEU A 106 -8.52 1.88 2.52
C LEU A 106 -7.96 1.83 1.09
N VAL A 107 -6.70 1.40 0.93
CA VAL A 107 -6.07 1.26 -0.39
C VAL A 107 -6.84 0.28 -1.27
N SER A 108 -7.32 -0.83 -0.71
CA SER A 108 -8.12 -1.82 -1.45
C SER A 108 -9.46 -1.24 -1.89
N ALA A 109 -10.17 -0.53 -1.00
CA ALA A 109 -11.42 0.13 -1.33
C ALA A 109 -11.24 1.18 -2.43
N LEU A 110 -10.22 2.04 -2.32
CA LEU A 110 -9.90 3.04 -3.33
C LEU A 110 -9.53 2.39 -4.66
N ALA A 111 -8.74 1.32 -4.66
CA ALA A 111 -8.38 0.62 -5.89
C ALA A 111 -9.61 0.04 -6.61
N LEU A 112 -10.56 -0.56 -5.87
CA LEU A 112 -11.81 -1.08 -6.43
C LEU A 112 -12.73 0.03 -6.95
N ILE A 113 -12.80 1.16 -6.25
CA ILE A 113 -13.55 2.33 -6.72
C ILE A 113 -12.91 2.89 -7.99
N ALA A 114 -11.58 2.93 -8.06
CA ALA A 114 -10.84 3.45 -9.19
C ALA A 114 -11.08 2.67 -10.50
N GLU A 115 -11.56 1.41 -10.45
CA GLU A 115 -11.93 0.65 -11.65
C GLU A 115 -13.03 1.34 -12.47
N ASP A 116 -14.08 1.81 -11.79
CA ASP A 116 -15.21 2.54 -12.36
C ASP A 116 -15.77 3.51 -11.30
N PRO A 117 -15.16 4.71 -11.16
CA PRO A 117 -15.46 5.61 -10.05
C PRO A 117 -16.93 6.01 -9.96
N LYS A 118 -17.58 6.27 -11.10
CA LYS A 118 -18.98 6.70 -11.13
C LYS A 118 -19.91 5.59 -10.65
N ARG A 119 -19.78 4.39 -11.23
CA ARG A 119 -20.64 3.25 -10.89
C ARG A 119 -20.41 2.79 -9.45
N ARG A 120 -19.15 2.69 -9.02
CA ARG A 120 -18.79 2.20 -7.68
C ARG A 120 -19.24 3.15 -6.59
N LEU A 121 -19.10 4.46 -6.78
CA LEU A 121 -19.61 5.44 -5.81
C LEU A 121 -21.14 5.45 -5.75
N SER A 122 -21.83 5.36 -6.89
CA SER A 122 -23.30 5.23 -6.89
C SER A 122 -23.77 3.96 -6.17
N ALA A 123 -23.06 2.84 -6.34
CA ALA A 123 -23.37 1.61 -5.62
C ALA A 123 -23.18 1.78 -4.10
N LEU A 124 -22.13 2.47 -3.67
CA LEU A 124 -21.91 2.78 -2.25
C LEU A 124 -22.98 3.74 -1.71
N ASP A 125 -23.43 4.72 -2.50
CA ASP A 125 -24.54 5.60 -2.12
C ASP A 125 -25.80 4.77 -1.78
N HIS A 126 -26.12 3.73 -2.56
CA HIS A 126 -27.23 2.83 -2.29
C HIS A 126 -27.02 1.92 -1.06
N VAL A 127 -25.78 1.51 -0.77
CA VAL A 127 -25.49 0.71 0.43
C VAL A 127 -25.81 1.47 1.72
N TRP A 128 -25.62 2.79 1.71
CA TRP A 128 -25.82 3.65 2.87
C TRP A 128 -27.21 4.30 2.95
N GLN A 129 -28.03 4.14 1.92
CA GLN A 129 -29.43 4.52 1.95
C GLN A 129 -30.21 3.33 2.55
N PRO A 130 -30.71 3.42 3.80
CA PRO A 130 -31.62 2.40 4.29
C PRO A 130 -32.84 2.38 3.38
N ASP A 131 -33.25 1.18 2.94
CA ASP A 131 -34.55 0.98 2.29
C ASP A 131 -35.63 1.60 3.19
N VAL A 132 -36.37 2.58 2.64
CA VAL A 132 -37.50 3.24 3.32
C VAL A 132 -38.72 2.34 3.28
#